data_AF-A0A2S9Q4Y6-F1
#
_entry.id   AF-A0A2S9Q4Y6-F1
#
_cell.length_a   1.000
_cell.length_b   1.000
_cell.length_c   1.000
_cell.angle_alpha   90.00
_cell.angle_beta   90.00
_cell.angle_gamma   90.00
#
_symmetry.space_group_name_H-M   'P 1'
#
loop_
_entity.id
_entity.type
_entity.pdbx_description
1 polymer ?
#
loop_
_entity_poly.entity_id
_entity_poly.type
_entity_poly.pdbx_seq_one_letter_code
_entity_poly.pdbx_strand_id
1 'polypeptide(L)'
;MSLTAKAHQLHDEERTLLHRLRQERRAQRRSAPAGLPLGARIADAVAATMGSWPFIIVQSAVLAAWVVLNVVAFMQHWDPYPFILLNLALSFQAAYAAPFIMMSQNRQAAIDRAAATHDYDVNTKAELEIELLHEKIDLLRETQVAELMQLVKRLEEKLDAAGGAPPA
;
A
#
# COMPACT_ATOMS: atom_id res chain seq x y z
N MET A 1 30.43 -31.00 11.39
CA MET A 1 30.82 -29.84 10.55
C MET A 1 29.79 -29.45 9.48
N SER A 2 28.62 -30.09 9.35
CA SER A 2 27.63 -29.75 8.31
C SER A 2 26.62 -28.64 8.70
N LEU A 3 26.40 -28.40 9.99
CA LEU A 3 25.43 -27.41 10.47
C LEU A 3 25.87 -25.95 10.25
N THR A 4 27.16 -25.66 10.39
CA THR A 4 27.74 -24.33 10.13
C THR A 4 27.77 -23.97 8.65
N ALA A 5 28.00 -24.95 7.77
CA ALA A 5 27.96 -24.75 6.32
C ALA A 5 26.54 -24.43 5.81
N LYS A 6 25.53 -25.14 6.34
CA LYS A 6 24.12 -24.93 5.96
C LYS A 6 23.57 -23.60 6.50
N ALA A 7 23.99 -23.20 7.70
CA ALA A 7 23.66 -21.88 8.26
C ALA A 7 24.27 -20.73 7.45
N HIS A 8 25.48 -20.90 6.89
CA HIS A 8 26.10 -19.91 6.02
C HIS A 8 25.37 -19.80 4.66
N GLN A 9 25.00 -20.93 4.05
CA GLN A 9 24.25 -20.95 2.79
C GLN A 9 22.88 -20.27 2.89
N LEU A 10 22.13 -20.53 3.97
CA LEU A 10 20.86 -19.84 4.23
C LEU A 10 21.04 -18.32 4.35
N HIS A 11 22.14 -17.88 4.95
CA HIS A 11 22.42 -16.47 5.13
C HIS A 11 22.81 -15.76 3.82
N ASP A 12 23.46 -16.46 2.90
CA ASP A 12 23.81 -15.93 1.58
C ASP A 12 22.59 -15.88 0.63
N GLU A 13 21.66 -16.84 0.76
CA GLU A 13 20.37 -16.82 0.04
C GLU A 13 19.45 -15.69 0.52
N GLU A 14 19.32 -15.48 1.84
CA GLU A 14 18.55 -14.35 2.38
C GLU A 14 19.09 -12.99 1.90
N ARG A 15 20.41 -12.85 1.83
CA ARG A 15 21.06 -11.61 1.37
C ARG A 15 20.77 -11.34 -0.11
N THR A 16 20.80 -12.37 -0.95
CA THR A 16 20.53 -12.21 -2.39
C THR A 16 19.05 -11.90 -2.65
N LEU A 17 18.13 -12.50 -1.89
CA LEU A 17 16.69 -12.15 -1.94
C LEU A 17 16.44 -10.70 -1.49
N LEU A 18 17.05 -10.27 -0.38
CA LEU A 18 16.98 -8.88 0.08
C LEU A 18 17.49 -7.88 -0.96
N HIS A 19 18.54 -8.24 -1.70
CA HIS A 19 19.07 -7.40 -2.78
C HIS A 19 18.12 -7.30 -3.98
N ARG A 20 17.46 -8.40 -4.39
CA ARG A 20 16.44 -8.38 -5.46
C ARG A 20 15.22 -7.54 -5.06
N LEU A 21 14.68 -7.77 -3.86
CA LEU A 21 13.54 -7.00 -3.34
C LEU A 21 13.82 -5.50 -3.28
N ARG A 22 15.05 -5.11 -2.91
CA ARG A 22 15.47 -3.70 -2.94
C ARG A 22 15.59 -3.14 -4.35
N GLN A 23 16.04 -3.95 -5.32
CA GLN A 23 16.12 -3.54 -6.72
C GLN A 23 14.73 -3.34 -7.34
N GLU A 24 13.81 -4.28 -7.12
CA GLU A 24 12.43 -4.19 -7.59
C GLU A 24 11.72 -2.96 -7.01
N ARG A 25 11.84 -2.75 -5.70
CA ARG A 25 11.26 -1.58 -5.02
C ARG A 25 11.85 -0.26 -5.56
N ARG A 26 13.13 -0.25 -5.95
CA ARG A 26 13.78 0.91 -6.59
C ARG A 26 13.32 1.13 -8.02
N ALA A 27 13.14 0.05 -8.79
CA ALA A 27 12.63 0.13 -10.16
C ALA A 27 11.20 0.67 -10.18
N GLN A 28 10.34 0.18 -9.29
CA GLN A 28 8.97 0.68 -9.09
C GLN A 28 8.92 2.15 -8.66
N ARG A 29 9.80 2.57 -7.74
CA ARG A 29 9.89 4.00 -7.36
C ARG A 29 10.35 4.90 -8.51
N ARG A 30 11.18 4.40 -9.42
CA ARG A 30 11.66 5.15 -10.59
C ARG A 30 10.62 5.30 -11.69
N SER A 31 9.65 4.39 -11.78
CA SER A 31 8.52 4.50 -12.70
C SER A 31 7.40 5.44 -12.23
N ALA A 32 7.50 5.98 -11.00
CA ALA A 32 6.56 7.02 -10.56
C ALA A 32 6.79 8.30 -11.39
N PRO A 33 5.77 8.83 -12.08
CA PRO A 33 5.93 9.98 -12.97
C PRO A 33 6.48 11.18 -12.19
N ALA A 34 7.64 11.68 -12.63
CA ALA A 34 8.30 12.83 -12.05
C ALA A 34 7.54 14.11 -12.41
N GLY A 35 7.05 14.80 -11.38
CA GLY A 35 6.44 16.13 -11.50
C GLY A 35 4.94 16.09 -11.25
N LEU A 36 4.53 16.23 -9.98
CA LEU A 36 3.14 16.58 -9.69
C LEU A 36 2.86 17.96 -10.29
N PRO A 37 1.83 18.13 -11.13
CA PRO A 37 1.44 19.44 -11.64
C PRO A 37 1.13 20.38 -10.47
N LEU A 38 1.35 21.69 -10.64
CA LEU A 38 1.11 22.71 -9.59
C LEU A 38 -0.29 22.58 -8.97
N GLY A 39 -1.31 22.27 -9.78
CA GLY A 39 -2.67 22.01 -9.30
C GLY A 39 -2.78 20.80 -8.36
N ALA A 40 -1.98 19.76 -8.56
CA ALA A 40 -1.95 18.60 -7.67
C ALA A 40 -1.33 18.95 -6.30
N ARG A 41 -0.31 19.81 -6.26
CA ARG A 41 0.28 20.28 -4.99
C ARG A 41 -0.71 21.13 -4.19
N ILE A 42 -1.48 21.98 -4.88
CA ILE A 42 -2.52 22.81 -4.24
C ILE A 42 -3.65 21.90 -3.75
N ALA A 43 -4.09 20.92 -4.54
CA ALA A 43 -5.12 19.97 -4.14
C ALA A 43 -4.69 19.14 -2.91
N ASP A 44 -3.45 18.65 -2.87
CA ASP A 44 -2.91 17.90 -1.73
C ASP A 44 -2.85 18.78 -0.46
N ALA A 45 -2.51 20.06 -0.60
CA ALA A 45 -2.53 21.01 0.52
C ALA A 45 -3.96 21.34 0.99
N VAL A 46 -4.91 21.48 0.07
CA VAL A 46 -6.33 21.71 0.39
C VAL A 46 -6.95 20.48 1.07
N ALA A 47 -6.62 19.28 0.61
CA ALA A 47 -7.06 18.03 1.22
C ALA A 47 -6.58 17.90 2.67
N ALA A 48 -5.30 18.22 2.92
CA ALA A 48 -4.72 18.19 4.24
C ALA A 48 -5.28 19.27 5.18
N THR A 49 -5.68 20.43 4.64
CA THR A 49 -6.15 21.58 5.44
C THR A 49 -7.65 21.50 5.75
N MET A 50 -8.50 21.14 4.78
CA MET A 50 -9.95 21.05 4.99
C MET A 50 -10.39 19.92 5.92
N GLY A 51 -9.60 18.87 6.09
CA GLY A 51 -9.89 17.77 7.03
C GLY A 51 -9.41 18.00 8.47
N SER A 52 -8.79 19.15 8.75
CA SER A 52 -8.11 19.40 10.02
C SER A 52 -8.98 20.19 11.01
N TRP A 53 -9.06 19.71 12.25
CA TRP A 53 -9.66 20.44 13.38
C TRP A 53 -9.19 21.91 13.54
N PRO A 54 -7.89 22.26 13.36
CA PRO A 54 -7.47 23.66 13.46
C PRO A 54 -8.07 24.58 12.40
N PHE A 55 -8.39 24.09 11.20
CA PHE A 55 -9.01 24.90 10.15
C PHE A 55 -10.38 25.43 10.59
N ILE A 56 -11.22 24.56 11.16
CA ILE A 56 -12.56 24.91 11.67
C ILE A 56 -12.44 25.95 12.79
N ILE A 57 -11.46 25.79 13.69
CA ILE A 57 -11.23 26.73 14.81
C ILE A 57 -10.83 28.11 14.29
N VAL A 58 -9.88 28.18 13.35
CA VAL A 58 -9.45 29.46 12.76
C VAL A 58 -10.60 30.13 12.01
N GLN A 59 -11.34 29.38 11.19
CA GLN A 59 -12.49 29.92 10.44
C GLN A 59 -13.56 30.48 11.38
N SER A 60 -13.86 29.76 12.48
CA SER A 60 -14.82 30.18 13.50
C SER A 60 -14.34 31.41 14.27
N ALA A 61 -13.04 31.48 14.59
CA ALA A 61 -12.44 32.63 15.26
C ALA A 61 -12.46 33.89 14.39
N VAL A 62 -12.16 33.77 13.09
CA VAL A 62 -12.27 34.90 12.14
C VAL A 62 -13.70 35.40 12.06
N LEU A 63 -14.67 34.49 11.96
CA LEU A 63 -16.09 34.85 11.87
C LEU A 63 -16.58 35.50 13.17
N ALA A 64 -16.19 34.97 14.33
CA ALA A 64 -16.49 35.57 15.63
C ALA A 64 -15.81 36.95 15.79
N ALA A 65 -14.55 37.10 15.39
CA ALA A 65 -13.85 38.38 15.42
C ALA A 65 -14.52 39.41 14.50
N TRP A 66 -15.00 38.99 13.33
CA TRP A 66 -15.73 39.86 12.41
C TRP A 66 -17.05 40.35 13.00
N VAL A 67 -17.81 39.45 13.65
CA VAL A 67 -19.05 39.80 14.36
C VAL A 67 -18.76 40.77 15.50
N VAL A 68 -17.74 40.50 16.32
CA VAL A 68 -17.34 41.39 17.44
C VAL A 68 -16.90 42.76 16.92
N LEU A 69 -16.10 42.82 15.86
CA LEU A 69 -15.67 44.07 15.23
C LEU A 69 -16.87 44.86 14.70
N ASN A 70 -17.84 44.20 14.07
CA ASN A 70 -19.05 44.85 13.55
C ASN A 70 -19.93 45.41 14.68
N VAL A 71 -20.09 44.68 15.78
CA VAL A 71 -20.86 45.11 16.96
C VAL A 71 -20.15 46.25 17.72
N VAL A 72 -18.82 46.26 17.77
CA VAL A 72 -18.04 47.34 18.43
C VAL A 72 -17.93 48.58 17.52
N ALA A 73 -17.87 48.40 16.19
CA ALA A 73 -17.82 49.48 15.20
C ALA A 73 -19.20 50.13 14.92
N PHE A 74 -20.23 49.82 15.72
CA PHE A 74 -21.59 50.37 15.62
C PHE A 74 -21.66 51.90 15.66
N MET A 75 -20.60 52.59 16.07
CA MET A 75 -20.48 54.06 16.01
C MET A 75 -20.23 54.63 14.60
N GLN A 76 -19.86 53.81 13.61
CA GLN A 76 -19.52 54.25 12.24
C GLN A 76 -20.42 53.64 11.13
N HIS A 77 -21.50 52.92 11.45
CA HIS A 77 -22.51 52.40 10.50
C HIS A 77 -21.94 51.62 9.29
N TRP A 78 -20.83 50.90 9.45
CA TRP A 78 -20.13 50.29 8.31
C TRP A 78 -20.91 49.11 7.67
N ASP A 79 -21.76 48.41 8.42
CA ASP A 79 -22.66 47.35 7.91
C ASP A 79 -23.97 47.27 8.75
N PRO A 80 -25.04 48.00 8.37
CA PRO A 80 -26.33 47.97 9.06
C PRO A 80 -27.01 46.60 8.99
N TYR A 81 -27.88 46.30 9.97
CA TYR A 81 -28.73 45.10 9.95
C TYR A 81 -29.54 45.07 8.63
N PRO A 82 -29.42 44.04 7.77
CA PRO A 82 -29.03 42.65 8.03
C PRO A 82 -27.69 42.26 7.36
N PHE A 83 -26.55 42.79 7.83
CA PHE A 83 -25.18 42.36 7.48
C PHE A 83 -24.98 41.88 6.03
N ILE A 84 -25.27 42.74 5.06
CA ILE A 84 -25.29 42.37 3.63
C ILE A 84 -23.91 41.89 3.18
N LEU A 85 -22.84 42.51 3.69
CA LEU A 85 -21.47 42.20 3.29
C LEU A 85 -21.02 40.85 3.85
N LEU A 86 -21.39 40.54 5.10
CA LEU A 86 -21.11 39.23 5.71
C LEU A 86 -21.84 38.11 4.95
N ASN A 87 -23.10 38.33 4.59
CA ASN A 87 -23.88 37.35 3.85
C ASN A 87 -23.30 37.11 2.44
N LEU A 88 -22.87 38.18 1.77
CA LEU A 88 -22.18 38.08 0.48
C LEU A 88 -20.85 37.31 0.59
N ALA A 89 -20.05 37.62 1.61
CA ALA A 89 -18.77 36.96 1.85
C ALA A 89 -18.94 35.46 2.16
N LEU A 90 -19.91 35.09 3.00
CA LEU A 90 -20.23 33.69 3.31
C LEU A 90 -20.76 32.94 2.09
N SER A 91 -21.61 33.58 1.28
CA SER A 91 -22.12 33.00 0.03
C SER A 91 -20.99 32.71 -0.95
N PHE A 92 -20.05 33.66 -1.11
CA PHE A 92 -18.86 33.45 -1.93
C PHE A 92 -17.96 32.35 -1.37
N GLN A 93 -17.72 32.35 -0.06
CA GLN A 93 -16.93 31.31 0.60
C GLN A 93 -17.51 29.91 0.35
N ALA A 94 -18.83 29.74 0.50
CA ALA A 94 -19.50 28.47 0.25
C ALA A 94 -19.44 28.06 -1.23
N ALA A 95 -19.60 29.02 -2.16
CA ALA A 95 -19.53 28.76 -3.60
C ALA A 95 -18.16 28.22 -4.04
N TYR A 96 -17.06 28.68 -3.44
CA TYR A 96 -15.71 28.17 -3.72
C TYR A 96 -15.35 26.92 -2.91
N ALA A 97 -15.95 26.74 -1.73
CA ALA A 97 -15.69 25.56 -0.90
C ALA A 97 -16.10 24.26 -1.62
N ALA A 98 -17.27 24.20 -2.25
CA ALA A 98 -17.76 22.98 -2.89
C ALA A 98 -16.85 22.44 -4.03
N PRO A 99 -16.39 23.26 -5.00
CA PRO A 99 -15.41 22.82 -6.00
C PRO A 99 -14.08 22.38 -5.40
N PHE A 100 -13.57 23.06 -4.37
CA PHE A 100 -12.33 22.67 -3.70
C PHE A 100 -12.46 21.32 -2.99
N ILE A 101 -13.58 21.10 -2.29
CA ILE A 101 -13.91 19.81 -1.68
C ILE A 101 -13.98 18.73 -2.77
N MET A 102 -14.68 19.00 -3.88
CA MET A 102 -14.82 18.03 -4.97
C MET A 102 -13.48 17.71 -5.65
N MET A 103 -12.60 18.70 -5.85
CA MET A 103 -11.26 18.48 -6.38
C MET A 103 -10.39 17.65 -5.42
N SER A 104 -10.45 17.95 -4.12
CA SER A 104 -9.77 17.17 -3.08
C SER A 104 -10.28 15.73 -3.03
N GLN A 105 -11.59 15.52 -3.14
CA GLN A 105 -12.19 14.17 -3.16
C GLN A 105 -11.79 13.39 -4.41
N ASN A 106 -11.86 14.02 -5.60
CA ASN A 106 -11.45 13.39 -6.85
C ASN A 106 -9.97 13.00 -6.84
N ARG A 107 -9.13 13.81 -6.19
CA ARG A 107 -7.72 13.51 -5.94
C ARG A 107 -7.54 12.31 -5.01
N GLN A 108 -8.23 12.29 -3.86
CA GLN A 108 -8.14 11.18 -2.92
C GLN A 108 -8.61 9.87 -3.58
N ALA A 109 -9.72 9.90 -4.31
CA ALA A 109 -10.23 8.74 -5.05
C ALA A 109 -9.25 8.22 -6.11
N ALA A 110 -8.50 9.11 -6.78
CA ALA A 110 -7.47 8.71 -7.73
C ALA A 110 -6.28 8.01 -7.04
N ILE A 111 -5.86 8.50 -5.87
CA ILE A 111 -4.80 7.88 -5.05
C ILE A 111 -5.27 6.50 -4.57
N ASP A 112 -6.47 6.43 -4.01
CA ASP A 112 -7.05 5.18 -3.48
C ASP A 112 -7.20 4.14 -4.59
N ARG A 113 -7.62 4.56 -5.79
CA ARG A 113 -7.71 3.68 -6.96
C ARG A 113 -6.34 3.16 -7.40
N ALA A 114 -5.31 4.02 -7.43
CA ALA A 114 -3.96 3.61 -7.79
C ALA A 114 -3.38 2.61 -6.77
N ALA A 115 -3.62 2.83 -5.48
CA ALA A 115 -3.26 1.89 -4.43
C ALA A 115 -3.97 0.55 -4.61
N ALA A 116 -5.29 0.56 -4.86
CA ALA A 116 -6.06 -0.65 -5.09
C ALA A 116 -5.60 -1.44 -6.33
N THR A 117 -5.25 -0.76 -7.43
CA THR A 117 -4.68 -1.41 -8.62
C THR A 117 -3.32 -2.04 -8.31
N HIS A 118 -2.45 -1.33 -7.59
CA HIS A 118 -1.16 -1.87 -7.19
C HIS A 118 -1.30 -3.10 -6.29
N ASP A 119 -2.20 -3.05 -5.31
CA ASP A 119 -2.46 -4.17 -4.40
C ASP A 119 -3.04 -5.37 -5.15
N TYR A 120 -3.93 -5.14 -6.12
CA TYR A 120 -4.44 -6.17 -7.01
C TYR A 120 -3.31 -6.86 -7.80
N ASP A 121 -2.44 -6.08 -8.44
CA ASP A 121 -1.33 -6.63 -9.23
C ASP A 121 -0.35 -7.44 -8.37
N VAL A 122 -0.06 -6.98 -7.15
CA VAL A 122 0.78 -7.70 -6.20
C VAL A 122 0.11 -9.01 -5.78
N ASN A 123 -1.19 -8.98 -5.49
CA ASN A 123 -1.92 -10.17 -5.04
C ASN A 123 -2.00 -11.23 -6.15
N THR A 124 -2.29 -10.85 -7.39
CA THR A 124 -2.30 -11.79 -8.53
C THR A 124 -0.91 -12.40 -8.78
N LYS A 125 0.16 -11.61 -8.62
CA LYS A 125 1.53 -12.16 -8.72
C LYS A 125 1.84 -13.15 -7.60
N ALA A 126 1.43 -12.84 -6.37
CA ALA A 126 1.59 -13.73 -5.23
C ALA A 126 0.80 -15.03 -5.43
N GLU A 127 -0.42 -14.95 -5.96
CA GLU A 127 -1.24 -16.12 -6.29
C GLU A 127 -0.54 -17.05 -7.30
N LEU A 128 -0.03 -16.48 -8.41
CA LEU A 128 0.73 -17.25 -9.40
C LEU A 128 2.02 -17.86 -8.83
N GLU A 129 2.75 -17.11 -8.00
CA GLU A 129 3.97 -17.60 -7.35
C GLU A 129 3.68 -18.76 -6.39
N ILE A 130 2.55 -18.71 -5.67
CA ILE A 130 2.08 -19.81 -4.81
C ILE A 130 1.70 -21.03 -5.65
N GLU A 131 1.00 -20.85 -6.76
CA GLU A 131 0.62 -21.94 -7.67
C GLU A 131 1.85 -22.67 -8.21
N LEU A 132 2.84 -21.91 -8.72
CA LEU A 132 4.11 -22.46 -9.19
C LEU A 132 4.90 -23.17 -8.08
N LEU A 133 4.86 -22.64 -6.86
CA LEU A 133 5.49 -23.27 -5.71
C LEU A 133 4.82 -24.61 -5.37
N HIS A 134 3.48 -24.68 -5.48
CA HIS A 134 2.71 -25.91 -5.28
C HIS A 134 3.08 -26.98 -6.31
N GLU A 135 3.09 -26.62 -7.59
CA GLU A 135 3.49 -27.52 -8.68
C GLU A 135 4.90 -28.08 -8.45
N LYS A 136 5.84 -27.21 -8.04
CA LYS A 136 7.22 -27.64 -7.75
C LYS A 136 7.30 -28.59 -6.54
N ILE A 137 6.48 -28.35 -5.51
CA ILE A 137 6.41 -29.24 -4.35
C ILE A 137 5.85 -30.60 -4.75
N ASP A 138 4.81 -30.63 -5.58
CA ASP A 138 4.21 -31.88 -6.05
C ASP A 138 5.20 -32.69 -6.90
N LEU A 139 5.91 -32.05 -7.83
CA LEU A 139 6.97 -32.70 -8.61
C LEU A 139 8.10 -33.26 -7.73
N LEU A 140 8.53 -32.49 -6.71
CA LEU A 140 9.53 -32.95 -5.74
C LEU A 140 9.02 -34.11 -4.89
N ARG A 141 7.72 -34.14 -4.59
CA ARG A 141 7.09 -35.22 -3.83
C ARG A 141 7.01 -36.49 -4.67
N GLU A 142 6.61 -36.39 -5.92
CA GLU A 142 6.54 -37.52 -6.85
C GLU A 142 7.92 -38.16 -7.06
N THR A 143 8.95 -37.35 -7.27
CA THR A 143 10.33 -37.84 -7.42
C THR A 143 10.84 -38.54 -6.16
N GLN A 144 10.64 -37.96 -4.97
CA GLN A 144 11.01 -38.61 -3.71
C GLN A 144 10.26 -39.93 -3.48
N VAL A 145 8.98 -39.99 -3.81
CA VAL A 145 8.16 -41.21 -3.70
C VAL A 145 8.65 -42.29 -4.67
N ALA A 146 9.01 -41.91 -5.89
CA ALA A 146 9.58 -42.83 -6.88
C ALA A 146 10.94 -43.38 -6.43
N GLU A 147 11.82 -42.54 -5.87
CA GLU A 147 13.11 -42.98 -5.32
C GLU A 147 12.93 -43.95 -4.14
N LEU A 148 12.00 -43.66 -3.22
CA LEU A 148 11.67 -44.54 -2.10
C LEU A 148 11.18 -45.90 -2.59
N MET A 149 10.28 -45.94 -3.58
CA MET A 149 9.83 -47.20 -4.19
C MET A 149 10.97 -48.00 -4.81
N GLN A 150 11.90 -47.35 -5.51
CA GLN A 150 13.09 -48.02 -6.06
C GLN A 150 14.02 -48.56 -4.98
N LEU A 151 14.16 -47.86 -3.84
CA LEU A 151 14.92 -48.37 -2.70
C LEU A 151 14.26 -49.60 -2.08
N VAL A 152 12.94 -49.57 -1.86
CA VAL A 152 12.19 -50.71 -1.31
C VAL A 152 12.33 -51.93 -2.22
N LYS A 153 12.13 -51.77 -3.54
CA LYS A 153 12.28 -52.87 -4.50
C LYS A 153 13.68 -53.48 -4.50
N ARG A 154 14.73 -52.65 -4.42
CA ARG A 154 16.12 -53.13 -4.32
C ARG A 154 16.40 -53.89 -3.02
N LEU A 155 15.77 -53.51 -1.91
CA LEU A 155 15.90 -54.22 -0.64
C LEU A 155 15.21 -55.58 -0.69
N GLU A 156 14.03 -55.64 -1.31
CA GLU A 156 13.28 -56.88 -1.55
C GLU A 156 14.09 -57.87 -2.40
N GLU A 157 14.63 -57.44 -3.54
CA GLU A 157 15.49 -58.26 -4.41
C GLU A 157 16.72 -58.81 -3.66
N LYS A 158 17.34 -58.01 -2.78
CA LYS A 158 18.47 -58.46 -1.95
C LYS A 158 18.06 -59.45 -0.87
N LEU A 159 16.87 -59.30 -0.29
CA LEU A 159 16.35 -60.22 0.72
C LEU A 159 16.04 -61.58 0.10
N ASP A 160 15.41 -61.60 -1.08
CA ASP A 160 15.11 -62.82 -1.83
C ASP A 160 16.41 -63.55 -2.25
N ALA A 161 17.40 -62.81 -2.72
CA ALA A 161 18.72 -63.36 -3.04
C ALA A 161 19.44 -63.95 -1.81
N ALA A 162 19.23 -63.39 -0.62
CA ALA A 162 19.82 -63.88 0.63
C ALA A 162 19.03 -65.05 1.25
N GLY A 163 17.70 -65.07 1.09
CA GLY A 163 16.81 -66.14 1.57
C GLY A 163 16.84 -67.41 0.70
N GLY A 164 17.33 -67.32 -0.54
CA GLY A 164 17.48 -68.46 -1.46
C GLY A 164 18.75 -69.30 -1.28
N ALA A 165 19.65 -68.96 -0.34
CA ALA A 165 20.82 -69.77 -0.04
C ALA A 165 20.43 -70.95 0.87
N PRO A 166 20.49 -72.22 0.41
CA PRO A 166 20.10 -73.36 1.22
C PRO A 166 21.03 -73.52 2.43
N PRO A 167 20.52 -73.89 3.62
CA PRO A 167 21.37 -74.24 4.75
C PRO A 167 22.20 -75.48 4.37
N ALA A 168 23.53 -75.36 4.53
CA ALA A 168 24.50 -76.42 4.37
C ALA A 168 24.37 -77.49 5.46
#